data_AF-A0A2J6SF49-F1
#
_entry.id   AF-A0A2J6SF49-F1
#
_cell.length_a   1.000
_cell.length_b   1.000
_cell.length_c   1.000
_cell.angle_alpha   90.00
_cell.angle_beta   90.00
_cell.angle_gamma   90.00
#
_symmetry.space_group_name_H-M   'P 1'
#
loop_
_entity.id
_entity.type
_entity.pdbx_description
1 polymer ?
#
loop_
_entity_poly.entity_id
_entity_poly.type
_entity_poly.pdbx_seq_one_letter_code
_entity_poly.pdbx_strand_id
1 'polypeptide(L)'
;MPVVITAFRQYLTTDEELQIHQQFHSTWCRNNQVMWSGILRECAQAWADEHNMATLTTAMGPLMTPGHPLCLKSQKSSGGWSKYIKGASALFAWHILRGERVIVLSPPPERFHPSGQTNYQAIEEPILKREKEGGTRLRLEMVHPMVKGAEDFIYQIWPVDQTNAWVERFGTLAQGVRCWRLVK
;
A
#
# COMPACT_ATOMS: atom_id res chain seq x y z
N MET A 1 2.26 20.84 17.52
CA MET A 1 3.03 19.74 16.89
C MET A 1 3.63 18.91 17.99
N PRO A 2 3.16 17.68 18.25
CA PRO A 2 4.04 16.51 18.04
C PRO A 2 3.31 15.14 17.94
N VAL A 3 4.03 14.07 17.57
CA VAL A 3 3.85 12.61 17.85
C VAL A 3 4.18 11.72 16.64
N VAL A 4 4.03 12.21 15.40
CA VAL A 4 4.25 11.35 14.21
C VAL A 4 5.74 11.11 13.88
N ILE A 5 6.63 12.01 14.31
CA ILE A 5 8.02 12.12 13.81
C ILE A 5 8.94 10.91 14.17
N THR A 6 8.54 9.99 15.05
CA THR A 6 9.45 8.94 15.53
C THR A 6 9.42 7.63 14.73
N ALA A 7 8.30 7.29 14.06
CA ALA A 7 8.13 5.95 13.48
C ALA A 7 8.93 5.71 12.19
N PHE A 8 9.25 6.77 11.43
CA PHE A 8 9.94 6.67 10.14
C PHE A 8 11.46 6.71 10.26
N ARG A 9 11.98 7.30 11.34
CA ARG A 9 13.42 7.51 11.59
C ARG A 9 14.23 6.23 11.76
N GLN A 10 13.58 5.10 12.04
CA GLN A 10 14.25 3.80 12.03
C GLN A 10 14.59 3.30 10.60
N TYR A 11 13.97 3.91 9.58
CA TYR A 11 14.12 3.53 8.17
C TYR A 11 14.80 4.60 7.32
N LEU A 12 14.51 5.88 7.58
CA LEU A 12 14.94 7.01 6.76
C LEU A 12 15.82 7.98 7.56
N THR A 13 16.78 8.58 6.87
CA THR A 13 17.42 9.82 7.31
C THR A 13 16.44 11.00 7.20
N THR A 14 16.73 12.09 7.90
CA THR A 14 15.91 13.31 7.86
C THR A 14 15.74 13.86 6.44
N ASP A 15 16.81 13.85 5.63
CA ASP A 15 16.78 14.39 4.26
C ASP A 15 15.92 13.52 3.33
N GLU A 16 16.01 12.19 3.48
CA GLU A 16 15.17 11.25 2.72
C GLU A 16 13.69 11.39 3.09
N GLU A 17 13.40 11.50 4.39
CA GLU A 17 12.04 11.73 4.88
C GLU A 17 11.47 13.02 4.29
N LEU A 18 12.22 14.12 4.36
CA LEU A 18 11.81 15.41 3.84
C LEU A 18 11.55 15.37 2.32
N GLN A 19 12.44 14.74 1.56
CA GLN A 19 12.31 14.61 0.10
C GLN A 19 11.08 13.78 -0.28
N ILE A 20 10.86 12.65 0.39
CA ILE A 20 9.68 11.80 0.13
C ILE A 20 8.38 12.55 0.50
N HIS A 21 8.37 13.27 1.62
CA HIS A 21 7.23 14.09 2.03
C HIS A 21 6.87 15.14 0.98
N GLN A 22 7.88 15.88 0.47
CA GLN A 22 7.68 16.88 -0.57
C GLN A 22 7.11 16.26 -1.85
N GLN A 23 7.67 15.12 -2.26
CA GLN A 23 7.19 14.37 -3.42
C GLN A 23 5.72 13.97 -3.25
N PHE A 24 5.36 13.32 -2.14
CA PHE A 24 3.97 12.92 -1.87
C PHE A 24 3.01 14.09 -1.76
N HIS A 25 3.45 15.22 -1.20
CA HIS A 25 2.63 16.43 -1.16
C HIS A 25 2.33 16.95 -2.57
N SER A 26 3.30 16.94 -3.47
CA SER A 26 3.15 17.43 -4.85
C SER A 26 2.25 16.55 -5.72
N THR A 27 2.24 15.24 -5.47
CA THR A 27 1.43 14.26 -6.23
C THR A 27 0.12 13.90 -5.55
N TRP A 28 -0.20 14.52 -4.41
CA TRP A 28 -1.34 14.12 -3.60
C TRP A 28 -2.66 14.43 -4.31
N CYS A 29 -3.50 13.40 -4.46
CA CYS A 29 -4.90 13.53 -4.85
C CYS A 29 -5.78 12.76 -3.87
N ARG A 30 -6.90 13.35 -3.45
CA ARG A 30 -7.75 12.76 -2.40
C ARG A 30 -8.31 11.40 -2.85
N ASN A 31 -8.12 10.37 -2.02
CA ASN A 31 -8.65 9.02 -2.22
C ASN A 31 -8.18 8.34 -3.53
N ASN A 32 -7.09 8.80 -4.13
CA ASN A 32 -6.55 8.23 -5.38
C ASN A 32 -5.45 7.19 -5.12
N GLN A 33 -5.11 6.90 -3.87
CA GLN A 33 -4.05 5.96 -3.55
C GLN A 33 -4.57 4.53 -3.52
N VAL A 34 -3.75 3.62 -4.05
CA VAL A 34 -3.99 2.18 -4.01
C VAL A 34 -2.78 1.48 -3.40
N MET A 35 -3.07 0.52 -2.52
CA MET A 35 -2.10 -0.33 -1.86
C MET A 35 -2.29 -1.75 -2.34
N TRP A 36 -1.32 -2.63 -2.11
CA TRP A 36 -1.42 -4.00 -2.58
C TRP A 36 -0.60 -4.94 -1.71
N SER A 37 -1.08 -6.17 -1.59
CA SER A 37 -0.41 -7.24 -0.87
C SER A 37 -0.64 -8.57 -1.59
N GLY A 38 0.38 -9.43 -1.64
CA GLY A 38 0.26 -10.78 -2.21
C GLY A 38 0.11 -10.89 -3.73
N ILE A 39 -0.12 -9.79 -4.46
CA ILE A 39 -0.14 -9.77 -5.93
C ILE A 39 1.20 -9.31 -6.52
N LEU A 40 1.42 -9.57 -7.82
CA LEU A 40 2.57 -9.05 -8.55
C LEU A 40 2.46 -7.53 -8.68
N ARG A 41 3.61 -6.84 -8.61
CA ARG A 41 3.68 -5.38 -8.72
C ARG A 41 3.11 -4.91 -10.06
N GLU A 42 3.37 -5.65 -11.12
CA GLU A 42 2.96 -5.34 -12.49
C GLU A 42 1.43 -5.37 -12.61
N CYS A 43 0.78 -6.36 -12.00
CA CYS A 43 -0.68 -6.41 -11.92
C CYS A 43 -1.25 -5.25 -11.10
N ALA A 44 -0.63 -4.94 -9.95
CA ALA A 44 -1.07 -3.83 -9.11
C ALA A 44 -0.97 -2.48 -9.83
N GLN A 45 0.12 -2.27 -10.57
CA GLN A 45 0.35 -1.05 -11.33
C GLN A 45 -0.63 -0.93 -12.51
N ALA A 46 -0.83 -2.01 -13.27
CA ALA A 46 -1.78 -2.01 -14.38
C ALA A 46 -3.19 -1.66 -13.93
N TRP A 47 -3.68 -2.30 -12.85
CA TRP A 47 -4.99 -1.98 -12.29
C TRP A 47 -5.07 -0.52 -11.82
N ALA A 48 -4.00 -0.02 -11.18
CA ALA A 48 -3.94 1.38 -10.75
C ALA A 48 -4.03 2.36 -11.93
N ASP A 49 -3.27 2.09 -13.01
CA ASP A 49 -3.23 2.94 -14.20
C ASP A 49 -4.60 2.98 -14.90
N GLU A 50 -5.26 1.82 -15.05
CA GLU A 50 -6.63 1.71 -15.61
C GLU A 50 -7.66 2.51 -14.81
N HIS A 51 -7.45 2.65 -13.49
CA HIS A 51 -8.36 3.34 -12.57
C HIS A 51 -7.92 4.77 -12.22
N ASN A 52 -6.88 5.31 -12.87
CA ASN A 52 -6.31 6.63 -12.56
C ASN A 52 -5.89 6.78 -11.08
N MET A 53 -5.39 5.68 -10.50
CA MET A 53 -4.94 5.59 -9.12
C MET A 53 -3.41 5.55 -9.02
N ALA A 54 -2.88 5.92 -7.86
CA ALA A 54 -1.45 5.96 -7.61
C ALA A 54 -1.03 4.85 -6.64
N THR A 55 -0.11 3.99 -7.09
CA THR A 55 0.64 3.11 -6.19
C THR A 55 1.75 3.90 -5.47
N LEU A 56 2.42 3.29 -4.49
CA LEU A 56 3.66 3.86 -3.92
C LEU A 56 4.68 4.23 -5.01
N THR A 57 4.82 3.38 -6.04
CA THR A 57 5.79 3.62 -7.12
C THR A 57 5.40 4.86 -7.93
N THR A 58 4.12 5.01 -8.27
CA THR A 58 3.58 6.20 -8.94
C THR A 58 3.78 7.45 -8.11
N ALA A 59 3.43 7.40 -6.82
CA ALA A 59 3.55 8.56 -5.92
C ALA A 59 5.01 9.00 -5.72
N MET A 60 5.95 8.04 -5.63
CA MET A 60 7.38 8.31 -5.51
C MET A 60 8.00 8.92 -6.78
N GLY A 61 7.39 8.69 -7.95
CA GLY A 61 7.77 9.33 -9.21
C GLY A 61 9.29 9.29 -9.51
N PRO A 62 9.96 10.45 -9.64
CA PRO A 62 11.39 10.51 -9.94
C PRO A 62 12.30 9.80 -8.92
N LEU A 63 11.85 9.62 -7.68
CA LEU A 63 12.62 8.91 -6.63
C LEU A 63 12.72 7.40 -6.89
N MET A 64 11.83 6.86 -7.73
CA MET A 64 11.77 5.43 -8.10
C MET A 64 12.18 5.16 -9.55
N THR A 65 12.48 6.21 -10.33
CA THR A 65 12.80 6.09 -11.75
C THR A 65 14.28 5.71 -11.96
N PRO A 66 14.60 4.54 -12.54
CA PRO A 66 15.99 4.14 -12.78
C PRO A 66 16.74 5.17 -13.62
N GLY A 67 17.94 5.55 -13.17
CA GLY A 67 18.80 6.53 -13.87
C GLY A 67 18.43 7.99 -13.62
N HIS A 68 17.30 8.28 -12.97
CA HIS A 68 16.98 9.65 -12.55
C HIS A 68 17.94 10.09 -11.43
N PRO A 69 18.47 11.34 -11.44
CA PRO A 69 19.43 11.80 -10.42
C PRO A 69 18.94 11.72 -8.97
N LEU A 70 17.62 11.82 -8.78
CA LEU A 70 16.97 11.72 -7.46
C LEU A 70 16.74 10.28 -6.99
N CYS A 71 16.91 9.27 -7.87
CA CYS A 71 16.71 7.88 -7.48
C CYS A 71 17.94 7.34 -6.75
N LEU A 72 17.82 7.11 -5.45
CA LEU A 72 18.91 6.66 -4.60
C LEU A 72 19.25 5.17 -4.73
N LYS A 73 18.58 4.42 -5.62
CA LYS A 73 18.71 2.96 -5.71
C LYS A 73 20.14 2.51 -6.01
N SER A 74 20.84 3.17 -6.92
CA SER A 74 22.23 2.85 -7.27
C SER A 74 23.24 3.30 -6.20
N GLN A 75 22.84 4.23 -5.32
CA GLN A 75 23.67 4.79 -4.25
C GLN A 75 23.55 4.00 -2.94
N LYS A 76 22.68 2.99 -2.89
CA LYS A 76 22.38 2.22 -1.68
C LYS A 76 22.74 0.75 -1.85
N SER A 77 23.19 0.15 -0.75
CA SER A 77 23.26 -1.31 -0.65
C SER A 77 21.85 -1.91 -0.76
N SER A 78 21.76 -3.21 -1.09
CA SER A 78 20.47 -3.92 -1.14
C SER A 78 19.66 -3.77 0.16
N GLY A 79 20.32 -3.90 1.32
CA GLY A 79 19.70 -3.69 2.63
C GLY A 79 19.30 -2.23 2.88
N GLY A 80 20.14 -1.27 2.47
CA GLY A 80 19.83 0.16 2.57
C GLY A 80 18.64 0.57 1.70
N TRP A 81 18.54 0.03 0.48
CA TRP A 81 17.39 0.24 -0.40
C TRP A 81 16.12 -0.38 0.18
N SER A 82 16.21 -1.58 0.75
CA SER A 82 15.07 -2.22 1.43
C SER A 82 14.56 -1.36 2.60
N LYS A 83 15.45 -0.82 3.44
CA LYS A 83 15.09 0.12 4.51
C LYS A 83 14.43 1.40 3.95
N TYR A 84 15.01 1.99 2.91
CA TYR A 84 14.46 3.17 2.24
C TYR A 84 13.02 2.92 1.74
N ILE A 85 12.77 1.79 1.08
CA ILE A 85 11.42 1.42 0.61
C ILE A 85 10.45 1.20 1.78
N LYS A 86 10.88 0.58 2.88
CA LYS A 86 10.05 0.43 4.09
C LYS A 86 9.66 1.79 4.68
N GLY A 87 10.60 2.74 4.71
CA GLY A 87 10.34 4.11 5.12
C GLY A 87 9.36 4.84 4.20
N ALA A 88 9.58 4.77 2.88
CA ALA A 88 8.69 5.38 1.89
C ALA A 88 7.26 4.80 1.95
N SER A 89 7.16 3.48 2.12
CA SER A 89 5.91 2.73 2.33
C SER A 89 5.16 3.21 3.58
N ALA A 90 5.87 3.39 4.70
CA ALA A 90 5.29 3.94 5.93
C ALA A 90 4.79 5.38 5.75
N LEU A 91 5.57 6.23 5.07
CA LEU A 91 5.18 7.62 4.76
C LEU A 91 3.98 7.71 3.82
N PHE A 92 3.86 6.77 2.89
CA PHE A 92 2.74 6.67 1.96
C PHE A 92 1.46 6.31 2.70
N ALA A 93 1.51 5.29 3.57
CA ALA A 93 0.39 4.93 4.45
C ALA A 93 -0.04 6.11 5.35
N TRP A 94 0.92 6.86 5.89
CA TRP A 94 0.61 8.04 6.68
C TRP A 94 -0.04 9.16 5.85
N HIS A 95 0.44 9.41 4.63
CA HIS A 95 -0.20 10.38 3.73
C HIS A 95 -1.65 10.01 3.41
N ILE A 96 -1.91 8.72 3.19
CA ILE A 96 -3.26 8.18 2.91
C ILE A 96 -4.26 8.54 4.02
N LEU A 97 -3.81 8.70 5.27
CA LEU A 97 -4.69 9.11 6.37
C LEU A 97 -5.34 10.48 6.16
N ARG A 98 -4.80 11.33 5.28
CA ARG A 98 -5.44 12.61 4.89
C ARG A 98 -6.73 12.42 4.07
N GLY A 99 -6.92 11.25 3.47
CA GLY A 99 -8.13 10.88 2.73
C GLY A 99 -9.23 10.33 3.63
N GLU A 100 -10.20 9.65 3.04
CA GLU A 100 -11.31 8.98 3.74
C GLU A 100 -11.32 7.47 3.52
N ARG A 101 -10.76 7.03 2.39
CA ARG A 101 -10.68 5.62 2.02
C ARG A 101 -9.37 5.30 1.30
N VAL A 102 -9.05 4.02 1.26
CA VAL A 102 -7.97 3.46 0.44
C VAL A 102 -8.40 2.10 -0.09
N ILE A 103 -8.02 1.81 -1.35
CA ILE A 103 -8.21 0.48 -1.95
C ILE A 103 -6.94 -0.36 -1.72
N VAL A 104 -7.14 -1.62 -1.36
CA VAL A 104 -6.10 -2.62 -1.14
C VAL A 104 -6.33 -3.78 -2.11
N LEU A 105 -5.41 -3.94 -3.05
CA LEU A 105 -5.43 -5.07 -3.99
C LEU A 105 -4.83 -6.30 -3.34
N SER A 106 -5.53 -7.42 -3.41
CA SER A 106 -5.13 -8.65 -2.74
C SER A 106 -5.60 -9.88 -3.53
N PRO A 107 -4.98 -11.06 -3.36
CA PRO A 107 -5.49 -12.28 -3.95
C PRO A 107 -6.49 -12.98 -2.97
N PRO A 108 -7.59 -13.62 -3.42
CA PRO A 108 -8.56 -14.31 -2.53
C PRO A 108 -8.42 -15.85 -2.48
N PRO A 109 -8.76 -16.61 -1.42
CA PRO A 109 -9.47 -16.19 -0.21
C PRO A 109 -8.54 -15.69 0.91
N GLU A 110 -7.27 -16.09 0.94
CA GLU A 110 -6.29 -15.56 1.88
C GLU A 110 -5.89 -14.13 1.48
N ARG A 111 -6.54 -13.15 2.11
CA ARG A 111 -6.35 -11.70 1.86
C ARG A 111 -4.90 -11.22 2.09
N PHE A 112 -4.12 -11.96 2.87
CA PHE A 112 -2.78 -11.55 3.25
C PHE A 112 -1.81 -12.71 3.29
N HIS A 113 -0.53 -12.39 3.12
CA HIS A 113 0.53 -13.38 3.18
C HIS A 113 0.59 -14.05 4.57
N PRO A 114 0.68 -15.40 4.67
CA PRO A 114 0.66 -16.11 5.94
C PRO A 114 1.76 -15.70 6.92
N SER A 115 2.92 -15.26 6.42
CA SER A 115 4.02 -14.83 7.29
C SER A 115 3.75 -13.54 8.07
N GLY A 116 2.79 -12.71 7.66
CA GLY A 116 2.60 -11.39 8.27
C GLY A 116 3.67 -10.35 7.94
N GLN A 117 4.69 -10.71 7.16
CA GLN A 117 5.92 -9.92 7.01
C GLN A 117 5.95 -9.05 5.75
N THR A 118 4.84 -8.94 5.01
CA THR A 118 4.76 -7.97 3.92
C THR A 118 4.84 -6.56 4.47
N ASN A 119 5.36 -5.60 3.69
CA ASN A 119 5.33 -4.18 4.08
C ASN A 119 3.90 -3.74 4.43
N TYR A 120 2.91 -4.21 3.66
CA TYR A 120 1.51 -3.93 3.96
C TYR A 120 1.12 -4.37 5.37
N GLN A 121 1.32 -5.64 5.74
CA GLN A 121 0.90 -6.16 7.04
C GLN A 121 1.75 -5.63 8.21
N ALA A 122 3.07 -5.55 8.02
CA ALA A 122 3.99 -5.24 9.11
C ALA A 122 4.14 -3.73 9.37
N ILE A 123 3.86 -2.88 8.39
CA ILE A 123 4.15 -1.44 8.43
C ILE A 123 2.92 -0.61 8.09
N GLU A 124 2.33 -0.85 6.91
CA GLU A 124 1.32 0.06 6.35
C GLU A 124 -0.05 -0.07 7.05
N GLU A 125 -0.58 -1.28 7.15
CA GLU A 125 -1.88 -1.56 7.76
C GLU A 125 -1.98 -1.06 9.22
N PRO A 126 -0.97 -1.27 10.10
CA PRO A 126 -0.96 -0.68 11.43
C PRO A 126 -0.99 0.85 11.47
N ILE A 127 -0.56 1.53 10.40
CA ILE A 127 -0.67 3.00 10.26
C ILE A 127 -2.07 3.37 9.78
N LEU A 128 -2.60 2.67 8.77
CA LEU A 128 -3.91 2.94 8.18
C LEU A 128 -5.08 2.70 9.15
N LYS A 129 -4.95 1.69 10.02
CA LYS A 129 -5.96 1.34 11.03
C LYS A 129 -5.92 2.24 12.27
N ARG A 130 -4.99 3.20 12.34
CA ARG A 130 -4.97 4.19 13.44
C ARG A 130 -6.23 5.04 13.39
N GLU A 131 -6.69 5.41 14.57
CA GLU A 131 -7.74 6.41 14.72
C GLU A 131 -7.17 7.79 14.38
N LYS A 132 -7.89 8.56 13.57
CA LYS A 132 -7.51 9.93 13.24
C LYS A 132 -7.95 10.87 14.37
N GLU A 133 -7.39 12.08 14.36
CA GLU A 133 -7.90 13.16 15.21
C GLU A 133 -9.41 13.34 14.97
N GLY A 134 -10.19 13.41 16.05
CA GLY A 134 -11.66 13.47 15.99
C GLY A 134 -12.37 12.12 15.85
N GLY A 135 -11.68 10.99 16.04
CA GLY A 135 -12.28 9.66 16.12
C GLY A 135 -12.69 9.04 14.78
N THR A 136 -12.39 9.72 13.67
CA THR A 136 -12.69 9.22 12.32
C THR A 136 -11.71 8.11 11.95
N ARG A 137 -12.21 7.02 11.36
CA ARG A 137 -11.38 5.90 10.88
C ARG A 137 -11.32 5.91 9.36
N LEU A 138 -10.15 5.59 8.80
CA LEU A 138 -10.00 5.38 7.37
C LEU A 138 -10.78 4.13 6.95
N ARG A 139 -11.54 4.20 5.86
CA ARG A 139 -12.15 3.00 5.25
C ARG A 139 -11.11 2.26 4.42
N LEU A 140 -10.91 0.98 4.70
CA LEU A 140 -10.10 0.13 3.83
C LEU A 140 -11.07 -0.71 3.02
N GLU A 141 -10.93 -0.60 1.72
CA GLU A 141 -11.69 -1.31 0.71
C GLU A 141 -10.75 -2.32 0.02
N MET A 142 -11.28 -3.47 -0.37
CA MET A 142 -10.51 -4.54 -0.98
C MET A 142 -11.04 -4.87 -2.36
N VAL A 143 -10.10 -5.15 -3.27
CA VAL A 143 -10.38 -5.57 -4.64
C VAL A 143 -9.49 -6.77 -4.99
N HIS A 144 -10.03 -7.69 -5.77
CA HIS A 144 -9.38 -8.92 -6.19
C HIS A 144 -9.20 -8.97 -7.70
N PRO A 145 -8.25 -8.19 -8.27
CA PRO A 145 -8.13 -7.98 -9.72
C PRO A 145 -7.80 -9.27 -10.50
N MET A 146 -7.33 -10.31 -9.81
CA MET A 146 -6.95 -11.59 -10.43
C MET A 146 -8.14 -12.56 -10.57
N VAL A 147 -9.33 -12.20 -10.08
CA VAL A 147 -10.53 -13.03 -10.19
C VAL A 147 -11.39 -12.55 -11.34
N LYS A 148 -11.54 -13.40 -12.36
CA LYS A 148 -12.34 -13.08 -13.55
C LYS A 148 -13.79 -12.78 -13.16
N GLY A 149 -14.31 -11.64 -13.62
CA GLY A 149 -15.65 -11.14 -13.30
C GLY A 149 -15.77 -10.40 -11.96
N ALA A 150 -14.68 -10.28 -11.21
CA ALA A 150 -14.60 -9.59 -9.93
C ALA A 150 -13.46 -8.55 -9.90
N GLU A 151 -12.91 -8.21 -11.07
CA GLU A 151 -11.70 -7.40 -11.21
C GLU A 151 -11.82 -6.05 -10.52
N ASP A 152 -13.04 -5.49 -10.52
CA ASP A 152 -13.38 -4.19 -9.94
C ASP A 152 -14.43 -4.30 -8.82
N PHE A 153 -14.66 -5.51 -8.30
CA PHE A 153 -15.58 -5.67 -7.19
C PHE A 153 -14.93 -5.17 -5.89
N ILE A 154 -15.54 -4.13 -5.33
CA ILE A 154 -15.08 -3.47 -4.11
C ILE A 154 -15.95 -3.89 -2.94
N TYR A 155 -15.31 -4.25 -1.83
CA TYR A 155 -15.99 -4.44 -0.55
C TYR A 155 -15.13 -3.92 0.60
N GLN A 156 -15.77 -3.49 1.68
CA GLN A 156 -15.06 -2.92 2.83
C GLN A 156 -14.49 -4.03 3.73
N ILE A 157 -13.27 -3.84 4.24
CA ILE A 157 -12.64 -4.73 5.23
C ILE A 157 -12.37 -4.05 6.58
N TRP A 158 -12.43 -2.72 6.62
CA TRP A 158 -12.28 -1.93 7.85
C TRP A 158 -12.97 -0.56 7.69
N PRO A 159 -13.57 0.02 8.73
CA PRO A 159 -13.76 -0.52 10.08
C PRO A 159 -14.88 -1.55 10.22
N VAL A 160 -15.76 -1.66 9.21
CA VAL A 160 -16.79 -2.71 9.12
C VAL A 160 -16.35 -3.72 8.08
N ASP A 161 -16.17 -4.98 8.46
CA ASP A 161 -15.82 -6.06 7.54
C ASP A 161 -17.08 -6.54 6.80
N GLN A 162 -17.08 -6.35 5.47
CA GLN A 162 -18.15 -6.74 4.56
C GLN A 162 -17.70 -7.88 3.63
N THR A 163 -16.75 -8.72 4.06
CA THR A 163 -16.31 -9.90 3.30
C THR A 163 -17.47 -10.84 2.93
N ASN A 164 -18.57 -10.84 3.70
CA ASN A 164 -19.76 -11.61 3.34
C ASN A 164 -20.33 -11.21 1.98
N ALA A 165 -20.28 -9.93 1.60
CA ALA A 165 -20.73 -9.47 0.28
C ALA A 165 -19.91 -10.08 -0.86
N TRP A 166 -18.61 -10.32 -0.63
CA TRP A 166 -17.77 -11.08 -1.56
C TRP A 166 -18.21 -12.55 -1.64
N VAL A 167 -18.37 -13.19 -0.47
CA VAL A 167 -18.72 -14.63 -0.38
C VAL A 167 -20.09 -14.91 -1.01
N GLU A 168 -21.08 -14.06 -0.79
CA GLU A 168 -22.41 -14.21 -1.38
C GLU A 168 -22.38 -14.13 -2.92
N ARG A 169 -21.48 -13.30 -3.48
CA ARG A 169 -21.43 -13.04 -4.92
C ARG A 169 -20.52 -14.01 -5.68
N PHE A 170 -19.38 -14.40 -5.09
CA PHE A 170 -18.35 -15.19 -5.77
C PHE A 170 -18.08 -16.55 -5.11
N GLY A 171 -18.73 -16.83 -3.98
CA GLY A 171 -18.50 -18.02 -3.19
C GLY A 171 -17.18 -18.00 -2.43
N THR A 172 -16.89 -19.12 -1.76
CA THR A 172 -15.56 -19.43 -1.25
C THR A 172 -14.73 -20.03 -2.38
N LEU A 173 -13.70 -19.31 -2.83
CA LEU A 173 -12.76 -19.85 -3.80
C LEU A 173 -12.04 -21.05 -3.17
N ALA A 174 -12.00 -22.17 -3.90
CA ALA A 174 -11.20 -23.33 -3.51
C ALA A 174 -9.73 -22.91 -3.37
N GLN A 175 -9.04 -23.44 -2.36
CA GLN A 175 -7.61 -23.22 -2.12
C GLN A 175 -6.80 -23.78 -3.29
N GLY A 176 -6.64 -22.98 -4.35
CA GLY A 176 -5.66 -23.22 -5.39
C GLY A 176 -4.27 -22.97 -4.83
N VAL A 177 -3.31 -23.83 -5.20
CA VAL A 177 -1.89 -23.66 -4.87
C VAL A 177 -1.43 -22.30 -5.40
N ARG A 178 -1.20 -21.35 -4.49
CA ARG A 178 -0.63 -20.05 -4.85
C ARG A 178 0.84 -19.99 -4.54
N CYS A 179 1.60 -19.57 -5.54
CA CYS A 179 2.96 -19.08 -5.38
C CYS A 179 2.89 -17.67 -4.80
N TRP A 180 2.77 -17.58 -3.47
CA TRP A 180 3.07 -16.34 -2.77
C TRP A 180 4.43 -15.81 -3.25
N ARG A 181 4.55 -14.49 -3.45
CA ARG A 181 5.87 -13.89 -3.61
C ARG A 181 6.68 -14.22 -2.35
N LEU A 182 7.85 -14.83 -2.52
CA LEU A 182 8.78 -15.07 -1.41
C LEU A 182 9.09 -13.73 -0.72
N VAL A 183 8.71 -13.65 0.56
CA VAL A 183 9.09 -12.56 1.45
C VAL A 183 10.53 -12.83 1.92
N LYS A 184 11.42 -11.85 1.76
CA LYS A 184 12.81 -11.90 2.23
C LYS A 184 12.99 -10.98 3.43
#